data_AF-A0A9D1RCG9-F1
#
_entry.id   AF-A0A9D1RCG9-F1
#
_cell.length_a   1.000
_cell.length_b   1.000
_cell.length_c   1.000
_cell.angle_alpha   90.00
_cell.angle_beta   90.00
_cell.angle_gamma   90.00
#
_symmetry.space_group_name_H-M   'P 1'
#
loop_
_entity.id
_entity.type
_entity.pdbx_description
1 polymer ?
#
loop_
_entity_poly.entity_id
_entity_poly.type
_entity_poly.pdbx_seq_one_letter_code
_entity_poly.pdbx_strand_id
1 'polypeptide(L)'
;MRSWYEQSIEEAGKGKGESGPFEESNDFFSGLYWLEQVPKDYLICDEALLPPESLRFFYVDENWVTALIAGALSAGRNCRMDFHQERAWQKEIWESLCPARGKKKEQEKRTGFLLRSSLLKCWPQTEFHCYPDETGTGRELQILRSAQLGEDTRLFLTDGVIRRVEFVEPTDGLSFGFTVDEKGNLKLPFYPLPPVEMITEGAVFERRPGDGPFLSVPFRTGGAKGVVDIQGLARELAQALGTGGEARDISALEMAAELLMTPLKYTLRGGML
;
A
#
# COMPACT_ATOMS: atom_id res chain seq x y z
N MET A 1 -21.85 43.65 28.42
CA MET A 1 -20.39 43.58 28.28
C MET A 1 -20.13 42.38 27.38
N ARG A 2 -19.92 42.63 26.08
CA ARG A 2 -19.65 41.53 25.14
C ARG A 2 -18.27 40.96 25.45
N SER A 3 -18.14 39.64 25.38
CA SER A 3 -16.86 38.97 25.63
C SER A 3 -15.86 39.45 24.59
N TRP A 4 -14.63 39.73 25.00
CA TRP A 4 -13.53 40.14 24.11
C TRP A 4 -13.32 39.15 22.94
N TYR A 5 -13.79 37.91 23.12
CA TYR A 5 -13.81 36.83 22.12
C TYR A 5 -14.87 37.00 21.01
N GLU A 6 -16.05 37.55 21.34
CA GLU A 6 -17.11 37.81 20.34
C GLU A 6 -16.70 38.95 19.40
N GLN A 7 -15.97 39.95 19.92
CA GLN A 7 -15.39 41.01 19.11
C GLN A 7 -14.29 40.50 18.17
N SER A 8 -13.46 39.56 18.62
CA SER A 8 -12.38 39.02 17.79
C SER A 8 -12.89 38.11 16.66
N ILE A 9 -14.00 37.40 16.84
CA ILE A 9 -14.67 36.65 15.75
C ILE A 9 -15.29 37.62 14.72
N GLU A 10 -15.89 38.72 15.16
CA GLU A 10 -16.49 39.74 14.27
C GLU A 10 -15.43 40.54 13.51
N GLU A 11 -14.27 40.78 14.14
CA GLU A 11 -13.11 41.43 13.52
C GLU A 11 -12.37 40.49 12.56
N ALA A 12 -12.21 39.20 12.91
CA ALA A 12 -11.66 38.18 12.01
C ALA A 12 -12.54 37.95 10.77
N GLY A 13 -13.87 38.06 10.91
CA GLY A 13 -14.80 37.98 9.77
C GLY A 13 -14.68 39.12 8.76
N LYS A 14 -13.93 40.20 9.07
CA LYS A 14 -13.70 41.35 8.18
C LYS A 14 -12.27 41.42 7.61
N GLY A 15 -11.36 40.57 8.06
CA GLY A 15 -9.99 40.48 7.55
C GLY A 15 -9.88 39.50 6.38
N LYS A 16 -9.63 39.99 5.16
CA LYS A 16 -9.17 39.14 4.05
C LYS A 16 -7.77 38.61 4.39
N GLY A 17 -7.65 37.30 4.62
CA GLY A 17 -6.40 36.57 4.44
C GLY A 17 -5.51 36.34 5.67
N GLU A 18 -6.05 36.42 6.89
CA GLU A 18 -5.40 35.82 8.06
C GLU A 18 -6.24 34.63 8.51
N SER A 19 -5.66 33.42 8.44
CA SER A 19 -6.25 32.18 8.91
C SER A 19 -6.65 32.35 10.38
N GLY A 20 -7.95 32.28 10.67
CA GLY A 20 -8.43 32.40 12.04
C GLY A 20 -7.84 31.29 12.93
N PRO A 21 -7.79 31.46 14.26
CA PRO A 21 -7.27 30.43 15.19
C PRO A 21 -8.00 29.08 15.09
N PHE A 22 -9.19 29.06 14.46
CA PHE A 22 -9.96 27.87 14.16
C PHE A 22 -9.41 27.03 12.99
N GLU A 23 -8.73 27.62 12.00
CA GLU A 23 -8.21 26.86 10.86
C GLU A 23 -7.06 25.95 11.28
N GLU A 24 -6.07 26.46 12.02
CA GLU A 24 -4.97 25.66 12.56
C GLU A 24 -5.47 24.55 13.51
N SER A 25 -6.53 24.86 14.28
CA SER A 25 -7.17 23.89 15.17
C SER A 25 -7.86 22.77 14.37
N ASN A 26 -8.51 23.11 13.26
CA ASN A 26 -9.19 22.14 12.41
C ASN A 26 -8.21 21.17 11.74
N ASP A 27 -7.02 21.63 11.35
CA ASP A 27 -5.96 20.76 10.82
C ASP A 27 -5.47 19.76 11.88
N PHE A 28 -5.29 20.20 13.13
CA PHE A 28 -4.93 19.31 14.24
C PHE A 28 -5.99 18.23 14.47
N PHE A 29 -7.28 18.60 14.53
CA PHE A 29 -8.37 17.63 14.72
C PHE A 29 -8.56 16.71 13.52
N SER A 30 -8.33 17.21 12.30
CA SER A 30 -8.26 16.39 11.09
C SER A 30 -7.14 15.36 11.19
N GLY A 31 -5.95 15.79 11.63
CA GLY A 31 -4.83 14.90 11.89
C GLY A 31 -5.13 13.83 12.93
N LEU A 32 -5.89 14.14 13.99
CA LEU A 32 -6.35 13.13 14.96
C LEU A 32 -7.36 12.16 14.34
N TYR A 33 -8.27 12.65 13.50
CA TYR A 33 -9.28 11.83 12.82
C TYR A 33 -8.66 10.82 11.85
N TRP A 34 -7.59 11.20 11.14
CA TRP A 34 -6.81 10.32 10.26
C TRP A 34 -5.69 9.55 10.99
N LEU A 35 -5.60 9.70 12.32
CA LEU A 35 -4.58 9.10 13.19
C LEU A 35 -3.14 9.59 12.93
N GLU A 36 -2.96 10.69 12.20
CA GLU A 36 -1.68 11.30 11.87
C GLU A 36 -0.96 11.85 13.09
N GLN A 37 -1.71 12.49 13.98
CA GLN A 37 -1.20 13.11 15.20
C GLN A 37 -1.22 12.15 16.40
N VAL A 38 -1.36 10.84 16.16
CA VAL A 38 -1.32 9.80 17.19
C VAL A 38 0.05 9.12 17.17
N PRO A 39 0.83 9.15 18.26
CA PRO A 39 2.12 8.48 18.30
C PRO A 39 1.97 6.98 18.06
N LYS A 40 2.94 6.39 17.36
CA LYS A 40 2.90 4.97 16.95
C LYS A 40 2.71 4.00 18.12
N ASP A 41 3.25 4.31 19.30
CA ASP A 41 3.18 3.44 20.47
C ASP A 41 1.75 3.34 21.03
N TYR A 42 0.87 4.30 20.69
CA TYR A 42 -0.56 4.24 20.99
C TYR A 42 -1.36 3.49 19.91
N LEU A 43 -0.82 3.36 18.69
CA LEU A 43 -1.43 2.58 17.62
C LEU A 43 -1.06 1.09 17.73
N ILE A 44 0.15 0.79 18.19
CA ILE A 44 0.67 -0.55 18.39
C ILE A 44 1.10 -0.68 19.84
N CYS A 45 0.15 -1.06 20.71
CA CYS A 45 0.41 -1.13 22.15
C CYS A 45 1.40 -2.23 22.55
N ASP A 46 1.54 -3.27 21.73
CA ASP A 46 2.41 -4.42 21.98
C ASP A 46 3.00 -4.92 20.65
N GLU A 47 4.30 -5.24 20.67
CA GLU A 47 5.00 -5.80 19.52
C GLU A 47 4.45 -7.19 19.13
N ALA A 48 3.89 -7.95 20.09
CA ALA A 48 3.24 -9.23 19.80
C ALA A 48 1.97 -9.08 18.94
N LEU A 49 1.36 -7.89 18.89
CA LEU A 49 0.23 -7.60 18.01
C LEU A 49 0.65 -7.50 16.55
N LEU A 50 1.93 -7.20 16.27
CA LEU A 50 2.47 -7.14 14.93
C LEU A 50 3.86 -7.82 14.85
N PRO A 51 3.88 -9.17 14.84
CA PRO A 51 5.11 -9.95 14.67
C PRO A 51 5.83 -9.63 13.33
N PRO A 52 7.12 -9.96 13.20
CA PRO A 52 7.83 -9.82 11.93
C PRO A 52 7.18 -10.67 10.82
N GLU A 53 7.17 -10.15 9.59
CA GLU A 53 6.52 -10.76 8.42
C GLU A 53 5.04 -11.07 8.64
N SER A 54 4.29 -10.07 9.14
CA SER A 54 2.86 -10.21 9.40
C SER A 54 2.04 -9.03 8.87
N LEU A 55 0.78 -9.34 8.55
CA LEU A 55 -0.23 -8.39 8.13
C LEU A 55 -1.44 -8.52 9.05
N ARG A 56 -1.93 -7.39 9.59
CA ARG A 56 -3.05 -7.34 10.54
C ARG A 56 -4.09 -6.33 10.10
N PHE A 57 -5.32 -6.79 9.93
CA PHE A 57 -6.47 -5.93 9.63
C PHE A 57 -7.09 -5.39 10.93
N PHE A 58 -7.63 -4.18 10.87
CA PHE A 58 -8.33 -3.55 11.98
C PHE A 58 -9.48 -2.66 11.49
N TYR A 59 -10.42 -2.40 12.38
CA TYR A 59 -11.43 -1.35 12.22
C TYR A 59 -11.11 -0.19 13.17
N VAL A 60 -11.43 1.02 12.74
CA VAL A 60 -11.35 2.19 13.61
C VAL A 60 -12.67 2.33 14.35
N ASP A 61 -12.61 2.27 15.69
CA ASP A 61 -13.78 2.55 16.52
C ASP A 61 -14.07 4.06 16.52
N GLU A 62 -15.23 4.44 15.98
CA GLU A 62 -15.67 5.84 15.96
C GLU A 62 -15.80 6.42 17.36
N ASN A 63 -16.26 5.65 18.35
CA ASN A 63 -16.39 6.14 19.73
C ASN A 63 -15.02 6.43 20.34
N TRP A 64 -14.00 5.64 19.99
CA TRP A 64 -12.63 5.90 20.43
C TRP A 64 -12.09 7.20 19.83
N VAL A 65 -12.32 7.44 18.53
CA VAL A 65 -11.92 8.71 17.87
C VAL A 65 -12.69 9.90 18.46
N THR A 66 -14.00 9.76 18.70
CA THR A 66 -14.79 10.81 19.36
C THR A 66 -14.27 11.10 20.76
N ALA A 67 -13.92 10.06 21.54
CA ALA A 67 -13.35 10.22 22.88
C ALA A 67 -11.96 10.88 22.83
N LEU A 68 -11.13 10.56 21.83
CA LEU A 68 -9.82 11.18 21.60
C LEU A 68 -9.95 12.68 21.32
N ILE A 69 -10.85 13.07 20.40
CA ILE A 69 -11.11 14.48 20.08
C ILE A 69 -11.69 15.23 21.29
N ALA A 70 -12.64 14.62 22.00
CA ALA A 70 -13.21 15.19 23.21
C ALA A 70 -12.17 15.35 24.34
N GLY A 71 -11.22 14.42 24.44
CA GLY A 71 -10.08 14.50 25.34
C GLY A 71 -9.16 15.66 25.00
N ALA A 72 -8.81 15.84 23.72
CA ALA A 72 -8.00 16.96 23.27
C ALA A 72 -8.67 18.32 23.54
N LEU A 73 -9.97 18.45 23.24
CA LEU A 73 -10.75 19.65 23.53
C LEU A 73 -10.89 19.91 25.04
N SER A 74 -10.88 18.86 25.87
CA SER A 74 -10.99 19.01 27.31
C SER A 74 -9.84 19.79 27.95
N ALA A 75 -8.67 19.83 27.32
CA ALA A 75 -7.52 20.60 27.78
C ALA A 75 -7.80 22.13 27.78
N GLY A 76 -8.73 22.59 26.94
CA GLY A 76 -9.15 23.99 26.89
C GLY A 76 -10.25 24.38 27.88
N ARG A 77 -10.78 23.44 28.67
CA ARG A 77 -11.88 23.71 29.62
C ARG A 77 -11.34 24.38 30.88
N ASN A 78 -11.75 25.64 31.12
CA ASN A 78 -11.43 26.35 32.36
C ASN A 78 -12.64 26.52 33.28
N CYS A 79 -13.85 26.55 32.73
CA CYS A 79 -15.09 26.71 33.48
C CYS A 79 -16.27 25.91 32.88
N ARG A 80 -17.39 25.84 33.62
CA ARG A 80 -18.60 25.12 33.18
C ARG A 80 -19.26 25.69 31.92
N MET A 81 -19.08 26.98 31.64
CA MET A 81 -19.62 27.59 30.41
C MET A 81 -18.89 27.06 29.17
N ASP A 82 -17.59 26.79 29.27
CA ASP A 82 -16.77 26.23 28.19
C ASP A 82 -17.25 24.83 27.77
N PHE A 83 -17.90 24.09 28.67
CA PHE A 83 -18.46 22.77 28.36
C PHE A 83 -19.61 22.81 27.33
N HIS A 84 -20.45 23.85 27.37
CA HIS A 84 -21.51 24.02 26.38
C HIS A 84 -20.94 24.43 25.01
N GLN A 85 -19.91 25.27 25.03
CA GLN A 85 -19.22 25.73 23.83
C GLN A 85 -18.46 24.59 23.14
N GLU A 86 -17.77 23.75 23.91
CA GLU A 86 -17.07 22.59 23.39
C GLU A 86 -18.01 21.60 22.69
N ARG A 87 -19.22 21.38 23.22
CA ARG A 87 -20.19 20.51 22.54
C ARG A 87 -20.59 21.05 21.17
N ALA A 88 -20.66 22.37 21.01
CA ALA A 88 -20.89 22.98 19.71
C ALA A 88 -19.69 22.76 18.78
N TRP A 89 -18.46 22.94 19.29
CA TRP A 89 -17.24 22.70 18.53
C TRP A 89 -17.05 21.25 18.10
N GLN A 90 -17.33 20.28 18.97
CA GLN A 90 -17.29 18.86 18.61
C GLN A 90 -18.21 18.55 17.44
N LYS A 91 -19.40 19.15 17.43
CA LYS A 91 -20.37 18.97 16.35
C LYS A 91 -19.87 19.59 15.04
N GLU A 92 -19.35 20.82 15.11
CA GLU A 92 -18.80 21.52 13.94
C GLU A 92 -17.59 20.79 13.33
N ILE A 93 -16.66 20.34 14.17
CA ILE A 93 -15.52 19.51 13.77
C ILE A 93 -16.00 18.20 13.13
N TRP A 94 -17.01 17.55 13.70
CA TRP A 94 -17.54 16.32 13.10
C TRP A 94 -18.20 16.56 11.74
N GLU A 95 -18.94 17.66 11.61
CA GLU A 95 -19.58 18.05 10.34
C GLU A 95 -18.55 18.47 9.27
N SER A 96 -17.40 19.03 9.67
CA SER A 96 -16.31 19.40 8.75
C SER A 96 -15.51 18.18 8.29
N LEU A 97 -15.21 17.26 9.20
CA LEU A 97 -14.43 16.03 8.94
C LEU A 97 -15.24 14.96 8.20
N CYS A 98 -16.53 14.90 8.48
CA CYS A 98 -17.49 14.04 7.81
C CYS A 98 -18.43 14.93 6.99
N PRO A 99 -17.99 15.51 5.85
CA PRO A 99 -18.86 16.27 4.98
C PRO A 99 -19.89 15.28 4.44
N ALA A 100 -21.05 15.25 5.08
CA ALA A 100 -22.05 14.23 4.88
C ALA A 100 -22.33 14.06 3.38
N ARG A 101 -21.89 12.93 2.80
CA ARG A 101 -22.53 12.35 1.62
C ARG A 101 -23.96 12.04 2.06
N GLY A 102 -24.84 13.00 1.83
CA GLY A 102 -26.22 13.02 2.29
C GLY A 102 -26.89 11.66 2.18
N LYS A 103 -26.98 10.97 3.32
CA LYS A 103 -27.87 9.87 3.72
C LYS A 103 -27.19 9.20 4.91
N LYS A 104 -27.99 8.85 5.90
CA LYS A 104 -27.64 8.04 7.06
C LYS A 104 -27.18 6.65 6.57
N LYS A 105 -25.97 6.56 6.01
CA LYS A 105 -25.33 5.29 5.66
C LYS A 105 -24.98 4.62 6.98
N GLU A 106 -25.14 3.30 7.02
CA GLU A 106 -24.48 2.46 8.02
C GLU A 106 -23.08 3.02 8.24
N GLN A 107 -22.76 3.35 9.50
CA GLN A 107 -21.51 3.97 9.98
C GLN A 107 -20.38 3.82 8.96
N GLU A 108 -19.76 4.92 8.55
CA GLU A 108 -18.64 4.91 7.60
C GLU A 108 -17.49 4.11 8.23
N LYS A 109 -17.52 2.80 8.02
CA LYS A 109 -16.57 1.85 8.63
C LYS A 109 -15.22 2.12 8.00
N ARG A 110 -14.41 2.90 8.69
CA ARG A 110 -13.00 3.07 8.37
C ARG A 110 -12.27 1.80 8.79
N THR A 111 -11.71 1.11 7.81
CA THR A 111 -10.90 -0.08 8.06
C THR A 111 -9.50 0.12 7.49
N GLY A 112 -8.55 -0.60 8.06
CA GLY A 112 -7.16 -0.47 7.70
C GLY A 112 -6.41 -1.75 7.95
N PHE A 113 -5.12 -1.72 7.62
CA PHE A 113 -4.21 -2.78 7.97
C PHE A 113 -2.83 -2.23 8.32
N LEU A 114 -2.17 -2.98 9.18
CA LEU A 114 -0.76 -2.83 9.51
C LEU A 114 0.01 -3.93 8.79
N LEU A 115 1.09 -3.55 8.12
CA LEU A 115 2.01 -4.48 7.49
C LEU A 115 3.39 -4.29 8.09
N ARG A 116 3.95 -5.38 8.64
CA ARG A 116 5.34 -5.45 9.06
C ARG A 116 6.06 -6.48 8.21
N SER A 117 6.97 -6.03 7.35
CA SER A 117 7.75 -6.90 6.47
C SER A 117 9.09 -6.26 6.10
N SER A 118 10.13 -7.09 6.05
CA SER A 118 11.44 -6.71 5.53
C SER A 118 11.38 -6.22 4.07
N LEU A 119 10.38 -6.65 3.29
CA LEU A 119 10.16 -6.21 1.91
C LEU A 119 9.92 -4.70 1.80
N LEU A 120 9.32 -4.08 2.81
CA LEU A 120 9.06 -2.63 2.82
C LEU A 120 10.35 -1.79 2.88
N LYS A 121 11.48 -2.38 3.32
CA LYS A 121 12.80 -1.73 3.26
C LYS A 121 13.31 -1.65 1.83
N CYS A 122 13.09 -2.71 1.05
CA CYS A 122 13.54 -2.81 -0.34
C CYS A 122 12.58 -2.14 -1.32
N TRP A 123 11.30 -2.04 -0.96
CA TRP A 123 10.24 -1.52 -1.82
C TRP A 123 9.48 -0.36 -1.14
N PRO A 124 10.10 0.83 -1.05
CA PRO A 124 9.46 1.97 -0.41
C PRO A 124 8.30 2.55 -1.23
N GLN A 125 8.27 2.37 -2.55
CA GLN A 125 7.19 2.88 -3.41
C GLN A 125 6.12 1.83 -3.71
N THR A 126 5.93 0.83 -2.83
CA THR A 126 4.90 -0.18 -3.06
C THR A 126 3.51 0.44 -3.10
N GLU A 127 2.77 0.10 -4.15
CA GLU A 127 1.36 0.41 -4.32
C GLU A 127 0.49 -0.70 -3.71
N PHE A 128 -0.56 -0.27 -3.00
CA PHE A 128 -1.56 -1.15 -2.42
C PHE A 128 -2.92 -0.79 -2.97
N HIS A 129 -3.66 -1.78 -3.46
CA HIS A 129 -5.03 -1.60 -3.91
C HIS A 129 -5.98 -2.38 -3.01
N CYS A 130 -7.01 -1.71 -2.52
CA CYS A 130 -7.97 -2.29 -1.59
C CYS A 130 -9.35 -2.36 -2.21
N TYR A 131 -10.06 -3.47 -2.03
CA TYR A 131 -11.39 -3.68 -2.61
C TYR A 131 -12.43 -4.09 -1.55
N PRO A 132 -13.70 -3.64 -1.71
CA PRO A 132 -14.79 -4.00 -0.81
C PRO A 132 -15.34 -5.42 -1.05
N ASP A 133 -14.92 -6.06 -2.14
CA ASP A 133 -15.38 -7.39 -2.54
C ASP A 133 -14.20 -8.33 -2.78
N GLU A 134 -14.42 -9.63 -2.55
CA GLU A 134 -13.40 -10.67 -2.72
C GLU A 134 -13.01 -10.86 -4.19
N THR A 135 -13.94 -10.62 -5.12
CA THR A 135 -13.70 -10.81 -6.55
C THR A 135 -12.84 -9.71 -7.17
N GLY A 136 -12.75 -8.54 -6.53
CA GLY A 136 -12.01 -7.38 -7.05
C GLY A 136 -12.69 -6.67 -8.23
N THR A 137 -13.98 -6.95 -8.47
CA THR A 137 -14.78 -6.31 -9.55
C THR A 137 -15.38 -4.97 -9.13
N GLY A 138 -15.43 -4.69 -7.82
CA GLY A 138 -15.92 -3.44 -7.27
C GLY A 138 -14.94 -2.27 -7.47
N ARG A 139 -15.45 -1.05 -7.26
CA ARG A 139 -14.61 0.16 -7.22
C ARG A 139 -13.59 0.04 -6.08
N GLU A 140 -12.34 0.37 -6.38
CA GLU A 140 -11.27 0.44 -5.39
C GLU A 140 -11.64 1.38 -4.22
N LEU A 141 -11.31 0.95 -3.01
CA LEU A 141 -11.49 1.73 -1.79
C LEU A 141 -10.53 2.92 -1.80
N GLN A 142 -11.03 4.07 -1.37
CA GLN A 142 -10.18 5.25 -1.24
C GLN A 142 -9.23 5.05 -0.06
N ILE A 143 -7.93 5.15 -0.32
CA ILE A 143 -6.91 5.21 0.74
C ILE A 143 -7.01 6.60 1.38
N LEU A 144 -7.37 6.61 2.65
CA LEU A 144 -7.45 7.81 3.48
C LEU A 144 -6.07 8.21 3.99
N ARG A 145 -5.25 7.21 4.36
CA ARG A 145 -3.89 7.43 4.85
C ARG A 145 -2.99 6.26 4.53
N SER A 146 -1.77 6.59 4.11
CA SER A 146 -0.63 5.68 4.03
C SER A 146 0.52 6.31 4.80
N ALA A 147 1.02 5.62 5.82
CA ALA A 147 2.06 6.15 6.69
C ALA A 147 3.11 5.09 7.04
N GLN A 148 4.37 5.48 6.98
CA GLN A 148 5.48 4.67 7.47
C GLN A 148 5.66 4.91 8.97
N LEU A 149 5.44 3.87 9.79
CA LEU A 149 5.57 3.95 11.25
C LEU A 149 6.97 3.52 11.75
N GLY A 150 7.73 2.81 10.90
CA GLY A 150 9.10 2.35 11.14
C GLY A 150 9.79 1.92 9.85
N GLU A 151 10.98 1.34 9.94
CA GLU A 151 11.72 0.89 8.74
C GLU A 151 10.99 -0.22 7.97
N ASP A 152 10.38 -1.14 8.69
CA ASP A 152 9.72 -2.34 8.18
C ASP A 152 8.20 -2.32 8.35
N THR A 153 7.64 -1.22 8.88
CA THR A 153 6.24 -1.17 9.32
C THR A 153 5.48 -0.02 8.66
N ARG A 154 4.34 -0.34 8.03
CA ARG A 154 3.41 0.62 7.42
C ARG A 154 1.99 0.46 7.90
N LEU A 155 1.30 1.59 7.97
CA LEU A 155 -0.12 1.72 8.26
C LEU A 155 -0.86 2.19 7.02
N PHE A 156 -1.96 1.52 6.72
CA PHE A 156 -2.92 1.90 5.69
C PHE A 156 -4.30 2.04 6.32
N LEU A 157 -4.98 3.13 5.97
CA LEU A 157 -6.35 3.41 6.37
C LEU A 157 -7.19 3.67 5.11
N THR A 158 -8.37 3.09 5.04
CA THR A 158 -9.26 3.17 3.88
C THR A 158 -10.68 3.54 4.29
N ASP A 159 -11.39 4.20 3.38
CA ASP A 159 -12.82 4.50 3.51
C ASP A 159 -13.64 3.30 3.04
N GLY A 160 -14.11 2.49 3.98
CA GLY A 160 -14.88 1.27 3.74
C GLY A 160 -14.25 0.02 4.34
N VAL A 161 -14.94 -1.11 4.20
CA VAL A 161 -14.50 -2.42 4.70
C VAL A 161 -13.64 -3.12 3.65
N ILE A 162 -12.39 -3.41 4.01
CA ILE A 162 -11.46 -4.16 3.15
C ILE A 162 -11.83 -5.65 3.16
N ARG A 163 -12.05 -6.23 1.98
CA ARG A 163 -12.18 -7.69 1.79
C ARG A 163 -11.08 -8.31 0.94
N ARG A 164 -10.33 -7.47 0.22
CA ARG A 164 -9.20 -7.88 -0.61
C ARG A 164 -8.16 -6.77 -0.64
N VAL A 165 -6.90 -7.18 -0.52
CA VAL A 165 -5.75 -6.31 -0.68
C VAL A 165 -4.86 -6.89 -1.76
N GLU A 166 -4.44 -6.03 -2.68
CA GLU A 166 -3.44 -6.35 -3.68
C GLU A 166 -2.20 -5.51 -3.43
N PHE A 167 -1.07 -6.19 -3.36
CA PHE A 167 0.25 -5.60 -3.25
C PHE A 167 0.92 -5.68 -4.62
N VAL A 168 1.42 -4.56 -5.11
CA VAL A 168 2.15 -4.50 -6.38
C VAL A 168 3.58 -4.09 -6.12
N GLU A 169 4.52 -4.88 -6.61
CA GLU A 169 5.94 -4.52 -6.62
C GLU A 169 6.14 -3.15 -7.30
N PRO A 170 6.93 -2.23 -6.72
CA PRO A 170 7.20 -0.94 -7.35
C PRO A 170 7.78 -1.13 -8.75
N THR A 171 7.32 -0.32 -9.72
CA THR A 171 7.75 -0.41 -11.12
C THR A 171 9.16 0.16 -11.36
N ASP A 172 9.88 0.55 -10.30
CA ASP A 172 11.16 1.27 -10.38
C ASP A 172 12.38 0.42 -10.82
N GLY A 173 12.16 -0.82 -11.27
CA GLY A 173 13.21 -1.70 -11.77
C GLY A 173 12.85 -2.41 -13.07
N LEU A 174 13.66 -2.22 -14.11
CA LEU A 174 13.72 -3.14 -15.25
C LEU A 174 14.38 -4.44 -14.77
N SER A 175 13.59 -5.35 -14.22
CA SER A 175 14.03 -6.68 -13.84
C SER A 175 14.04 -7.56 -15.09
N PHE A 176 15.21 -7.72 -15.70
CA PHE A 176 15.42 -8.80 -16.67
C PHE A 176 15.47 -10.11 -15.88
N GLY A 177 14.83 -11.18 -16.39
CA GLY A 177 14.71 -12.48 -15.73
C GLY A 177 16.02 -13.26 -15.53
N PHE A 178 17.14 -12.61 -15.22
CA PHE A 178 18.41 -13.26 -14.89
C PHE A 178 18.59 -13.29 -13.37
N THR A 179 19.06 -14.43 -12.88
CA THR A 179 19.48 -14.65 -11.50
C THR A 179 21.00 -14.87 -11.47
N VAL A 180 21.66 -14.52 -10.38
CA VAL A 180 23.10 -14.73 -10.23
C VAL A 180 23.33 -15.93 -9.32
N ASP A 181 24.13 -16.89 -9.76
CA ASP A 181 24.55 -18.03 -8.93
C ASP A 181 25.55 -17.62 -7.85
N GLU A 182 25.79 -18.47 -6.85
CA GLU A 182 26.81 -18.23 -5.79
C GLU A 182 28.22 -17.94 -6.36
N LYS A 183 28.48 -18.36 -7.61
CA LYS A 183 29.73 -18.16 -8.33
C LYS A 183 29.77 -16.90 -9.22
N GLY A 184 28.71 -16.06 -9.20
CA GLY A 184 28.63 -14.84 -9.99
C GLY A 184 28.21 -15.02 -11.45
N ASN A 185 27.77 -16.22 -11.84
CA ASN A 185 27.32 -16.51 -13.21
C ASN A 185 25.84 -16.16 -13.38
N LEU A 186 25.49 -15.51 -14.50
CA LEU A 186 24.09 -15.26 -14.86
C LEU A 186 23.41 -16.56 -15.28
N LYS A 187 22.27 -16.84 -14.66
CA LYS A 187 21.38 -17.97 -14.91
C LYS A 187 20.00 -17.43 -15.26
N LEU A 188 19.41 -17.94 -16.32
CA LEU A 188 18.03 -17.67 -16.67
C LEU A 188 17.17 -18.81 -16.08
N PRO A 189 16.24 -18.52 -15.15
CA PRO A 189 15.32 -19.51 -14.66
C PRO A 189 14.36 -19.87 -15.80
N PHE A 190 14.36 -21.15 -16.18
CA PHE A 190 13.54 -21.68 -17.25
C PHE A 190 12.44 -22.52 -16.62
N TYR A 191 11.18 -22.18 -16.89
CA TYR A 191 10.04 -22.98 -16.45
C TYR A 191 9.23 -23.39 -17.68
N PRO A 192 9.36 -24.63 -18.16
CA PRO A 192 8.49 -25.09 -19.23
C PRO A 192 7.05 -25.00 -18.72
N LEU A 193 6.21 -24.21 -19.40
CA LEU A 193 4.77 -24.26 -19.14
C LEU A 193 4.34 -25.72 -19.37
N PRO A 194 3.57 -26.32 -18.44
CA PRO A 194 3.03 -27.64 -18.69
C PRO A 194 2.15 -27.59 -19.95
N PRO A 195 2.06 -28.69 -20.71
CA PRO A 195 1.17 -28.78 -21.87
C PRO A 195 -0.23 -28.28 -21.50
N VAL A 196 -0.90 -27.58 -22.43
CA VAL A 196 -2.24 -26.99 -22.23
C VAL A 196 -3.24 -28.02 -21.71
N GLU A 197 -3.06 -29.29 -22.06
CA GLU A 197 -3.85 -30.45 -21.62
C GLU A 197 -3.77 -30.73 -20.10
N MET A 198 -2.72 -30.27 -19.41
CA MET A 198 -2.54 -30.40 -17.96
C MET A 198 -2.99 -29.15 -17.18
N ILE A 199 -3.41 -28.08 -17.86
CA ILE A 199 -3.94 -26.88 -17.22
C ILE A 199 -5.42 -27.14 -16.89
N THR A 200 -5.66 -27.77 -15.75
CA THR A 200 -7.02 -27.89 -15.18
C THR A 200 -7.36 -26.64 -14.37
N GLU A 201 -8.62 -26.21 -14.39
CA GLU A 201 -9.11 -25.12 -13.54
C GLU A 201 -8.80 -25.45 -12.07
N GLY A 202 -7.97 -24.61 -11.43
CA GLY A 202 -7.56 -24.79 -10.03
C GLY A 202 -6.15 -25.36 -9.84
N ALA A 203 -5.38 -25.61 -10.89
CA ALA A 203 -3.96 -25.97 -10.76
C ALA A 203 -3.15 -24.81 -10.15
N VAL A 204 -2.80 -24.94 -8.87
CA VAL A 204 -1.89 -24.03 -8.18
C VAL A 204 -0.46 -24.48 -8.44
N PHE A 205 0.26 -23.74 -9.27
CA PHE A 205 1.70 -23.94 -9.44
C PHE A 205 2.43 -23.16 -8.36
N GLU A 206 2.80 -23.83 -7.26
CA GLU A 206 3.64 -23.24 -6.21
C GLU A 206 5.03 -22.92 -6.78
N ARG A 207 5.25 -21.63 -7.07
CA ARG A 207 6.54 -21.10 -7.51
C ARG A 207 7.43 -20.89 -6.29
N ARG A 208 8.44 -21.73 -6.09
CA ARG A 208 9.54 -21.46 -5.15
C ARG A 208 10.74 -20.90 -5.91
N PRO A 209 11.28 -19.72 -5.52
CA PRO A 209 12.55 -19.25 -6.05
C PRO A 209 13.63 -20.31 -5.79
N GLY A 210 14.22 -20.89 -6.83
CA GLY A 210 15.32 -21.86 -6.73
C GLY A 210 15.05 -23.28 -7.27
N ASP A 211 13.79 -23.70 -7.44
CA ASP A 211 13.43 -25.09 -7.80
C ASP A 211 13.20 -25.32 -9.32
N GLY A 212 13.63 -24.40 -10.19
CA GLY A 212 13.49 -24.52 -11.64
C GLY A 212 14.78 -24.98 -12.36
N PRO A 213 14.70 -25.62 -13.55
CA PRO A 213 15.86 -25.80 -14.39
C PRO A 213 16.41 -24.41 -14.79
N PHE A 214 17.70 -24.19 -14.55
CA PHE A 214 18.37 -22.95 -14.92
C PHE A 214 19.13 -23.15 -16.22
N LEU A 215 19.01 -22.18 -17.13
CA LEU A 215 19.84 -22.09 -18.32
C LEU A 215 21.01 -21.16 -18.07
N SER A 216 22.22 -21.57 -18.46
CA SER A 216 23.41 -20.73 -18.36
C SER A 216 23.34 -19.64 -19.41
N VAL A 217 23.60 -18.38 -19.06
CA VAL A 217 23.55 -17.28 -20.04
C VAL A 217 24.90 -17.16 -20.76
N PRO A 218 24.97 -17.35 -22.09
CA PRO A 218 26.22 -17.21 -22.83
C PRO A 218 26.61 -15.73 -22.98
N PHE A 219 27.91 -15.45 -22.82
CA PHE A 219 28.48 -14.13 -23.08
C PHE A 219 29.19 -14.09 -24.42
N ARG A 220 29.15 -12.94 -25.11
CA ARG A 220 29.81 -12.76 -26.40
C ARG A 220 31.33 -12.82 -26.24
N THR A 221 31.97 -13.77 -26.92
CA THR A 221 33.44 -13.86 -26.99
C THR A 221 33.99 -12.87 -28.01
N GLY A 222 34.85 -11.93 -27.58
CA GLY A 222 35.52 -10.96 -28.47
C GLY A 222 34.95 -9.53 -28.48
N GLY A 223 34.04 -9.19 -27.57
CA GLY A 223 33.48 -7.85 -27.41
C GLY A 223 33.73 -7.24 -26.01
N ALA A 224 33.01 -6.15 -25.70
CA ALA A 224 33.02 -5.57 -24.36
C ALA A 224 32.59 -6.60 -23.30
N LYS A 225 33.27 -6.62 -22.15
CA LYS A 225 32.93 -7.50 -21.02
C LYS A 225 31.51 -7.20 -20.54
N GLY A 226 30.71 -8.24 -20.27
CA GLY A 226 29.34 -8.12 -19.77
C GLY A 226 28.23 -8.11 -20.83
N VAL A 227 28.57 -8.28 -22.12
CA VAL A 227 27.57 -8.36 -23.20
C VAL A 227 27.09 -9.81 -23.39
N VAL A 228 25.80 -10.04 -23.22
CA VAL A 228 25.14 -11.33 -23.45
C VAL A 228 25.06 -11.64 -24.94
N ASP A 229 25.35 -12.89 -25.32
CA ASP A 229 25.13 -13.38 -26.68
C ASP A 229 23.67 -13.82 -26.86
N ILE A 230 22.84 -12.89 -27.35
CA ILE A 230 21.40 -13.10 -27.57
C ILE A 230 21.12 -14.25 -28.53
N GLN A 231 21.93 -14.40 -29.58
CA GLN A 231 21.75 -15.44 -30.59
C GLN A 231 22.15 -16.82 -30.07
N GLY A 232 23.18 -16.87 -29.21
CA GLY A 232 23.53 -18.08 -28.46
C GLY A 232 22.43 -18.46 -27.46
N LEU A 233 21.95 -17.49 -26.69
CA LEU A 233 20.91 -17.69 -25.68
C LEU A 233 19.58 -18.17 -26.29
N ALA A 234 19.16 -17.58 -27.41
CA ALA A 234 17.94 -17.99 -28.12
C ALA A 234 18.02 -19.45 -28.62
N ARG A 235 19.19 -19.89 -29.09
CA ARG A 235 19.42 -21.28 -29.51
C ARG A 235 19.34 -22.25 -28.33
N GLU A 236 19.97 -21.91 -27.21
CA GLU A 236 19.92 -22.73 -26.00
C GLU A 236 18.49 -22.81 -25.42
N LEU A 237 17.73 -21.71 -25.45
CA LEU A 237 16.32 -21.69 -25.08
C LEU A 237 15.44 -22.53 -26.00
N ALA A 238 15.61 -22.42 -27.32
CA ALA A 238 14.87 -23.22 -28.29
C ALA A 238 15.13 -24.73 -28.12
N GLN A 239 16.38 -25.10 -27.78
CA GLN A 239 16.72 -26.48 -27.43
C GLN A 239 16.07 -26.93 -26.12
N ALA A 240 16.10 -26.10 -25.07
CA ALA A 240 15.47 -26.41 -23.78
C ALA A 240 13.94 -26.54 -23.87
N LEU A 241 13.30 -25.75 -24.74
CA LEU A 241 11.84 -25.79 -24.99
C LEU A 241 11.41 -26.97 -25.87
N GLY A 242 12.33 -27.70 -26.49
CA GLY A 242 12.00 -28.78 -27.42
C GLY A 242 11.31 -28.31 -28.71
N THR A 243 11.27 -27.00 -28.97
CA THR A 243 10.79 -26.43 -30.23
C THR A 243 11.84 -26.72 -31.29
N GLY A 244 11.56 -27.68 -32.16
CA GLY A 244 12.50 -28.15 -33.19
C GLY A 244 13.10 -27.02 -34.02
N GLY A 245 14.36 -26.68 -33.73
CA GLY A 245 15.38 -26.30 -34.70
C GLY A 245 15.33 -24.91 -35.36
N GLU A 246 14.20 -24.23 -35.47
CA GLU A 246 14.17 -22.89 -36.08
C GLU A 246 14.11 -21.80 -35.01
N ALA A 247 15.26 -21.53 -34.40
CA ALA A 247 15.47 -20.29 -33.68
C ALA A 247 15.33 -19.15 -34.71
N ARG A 248 14.20 -18.44 -34.67
CA ARG A 248 14.05 -17.19 -35.43
C ARG A 248 15.20 -16.26 -35.05
N ASP A 249 15.67 -15.45 -36.00
CA ASP A 249 16.59 -14.36 -35.70
C ASP A 249 15.85 -13.33 -34.85
N ILE A 250 15.91 -13.49 -33.53
CA ILE A 250 15.31 -12.58 -32.56
C ILE A 250 16.29 -11.42 -32.35
N SER A 251 15.80 -10.20 -32.50
CA SER A 251 16.58 -9.00 -32.22
C SER A 251 16.84 -8.83 -30.72
N ALA A 252 17.86 -8.06 -30.37
CA ALA A 252 18.16 -7.74 -28.97
C ALA A 252 16.97 -7.12 -28.22
N LEU A 253 16.17 -6.32 -28.94
CA LEU A 253 15.00 -5.65 -28.38
C LEU A 253 13.86 -6.64 -28.11
N GLU A 254 13.57 -7.52 -29.07
CA GLU A 254 12.53 -8.55 -28.91
C GLU A 254 12.90 -9.53 -27.79
N MET A 255 14.17 -9.94 -27.73
CA MET A 255 14.64 -10.78 -26.63
C MET A 255 14.56 -10.05 -25.29
N ALA A 256 14.93 -8.77 -25.24
CA ALA A 256 14.80 -7.98 -24.02
C ALA A 256 13.34 -7.86 -23.57
N ALA A 257 12.39 -7.70 -24.52
CA ALA A 257 10.96 -7.65 -24.24
C ALA A 257 10.42 -8.97 -23.69
N GLU A 258 10.84 -10.11 -24.25
CA GLU A 258 10.49 -11.45 -23.74
C GLU A 258 11.08 -11.73 -22.35
N LEU A 259 12.22 -11.10 -22.02
CA LEU A 259 12.90 -11.23 -20.73
C LEU A 259 12.42 -10.24 -19.66
N LEU A 260 11.48 -9.35 -19.99
CA LEU A 260 10.90 -8.44 -19.01
C LEU A 260 10.08 -9.24 -18.00
N MET A 261 10.52 -9.22 -16.75
CA MET A 261 9.67 -9.69 -15.66
C MET A 261 8.55 -8.68 -15.47
N THR A 262 7.31 -9.17 -15.54
CA THR A 262 6.16 -8.37 -15.14
C THR A 262 6.18 -8.19 -13.62
N PRO A 263 5.81 -7.01 -13.09
CA PRO A 263 5.78 -6.77 -11.66
C PRO A 263 4.89 -7.81 -10.97
N LEU A 264 5.39 -8.38 -9.88
CA LEU A 264 4.65 -9.40 -9.15
C LEU A 264 3.47 -8.75 -8.44
N LYS A 265 2.27 -9.27 -8.74
CA LYS A 265 1.03 -8.88 -8.09
C LYS A 265 0.62 -9.95 -7.10
N TYR A 266 0.68 -9.61 -5.81
CA TYR A 266 0.22 -10.50 -4.75
C TYR A 266 -1.21 -10.12 -4.38
N THR A 267 -2.10 -11.11 -4.37
CA THR A 267 -3.49 -10.92 -3.98
C THR A 267 -3.78 -11.69 -2.71
N LEU A 268 -4.19 -10.99 -1.67
CA LEU A 268 -4.71 -11.60 -0.45
C LEU A 268 -6.24 -11.61 -0.55
N ARG A 269 -6.85 -12.79 -0.37
CA ARG A 269 -8.31 -13.01 -0.33
C ARG A 269 -8.68 -13.80 0.93
N GLY A 270 -9.87 -13.57 1.46
CA GLY A 270 -10.42 -14.30 2.61
C GLY A 270 -11.20 -13.38 3.53
N GLY A 271 -11.92 -13.95 4.52
CA GLY A 271 -12.72 -13.24 5.53
C GLY A 271 -11.88 -12.29 6.39
N MET A 272 -11.42 -11.22 5.77
CA MET A 272 -10.71 -10.10 6.33
C MET A 272 -11.78 -9.25 7.01
N LEU A 273 -11.84 -9.37 8.34
CA LEU A 273 -12.79 -8.75 9.28
C LEU A 273 -14.13 -9.50 9.44
#